data_AF-A0A1T4X3D6-F1
#
_entry.id   AF-A0A1T4X3D6-F1
#
_cell.length_a   1.000
_cell.length_b   1.000
_cell.length_c   1.000
_cell.angle_alpha   90.00
_cell.angle_beta   90.00
_cell.angle_gamma   90.00
#
_symmetry.space_group_name_H-M   'P 1'
#
loop_
_entity.id
_entity.type
_entity.pdbx_description
1 polymer ?
#
loop_
_entity_poly.entity_id
_entity_poly.type
_entity_poly.pdbx_seq_one_letter_code
_entity_poly.pdbx_strand_id
1 'polypeptide(L)'
;MNVLKLAEEDGCTGRKVSTRKGGEYHGPCPGCGGKDRFLIWPEQNGGEGSWWCRICGQGGDLIQYLREFRGMSFKDAAAMSSRPTSPKAPGAAPKPQAFVPRRMESPKEMWRCKSNALVTWAHRKLLQTPSALDMLAARGIGLEAVKAFRLGWNPGEQGRDCYRDRTAWGLPEEFKDNGKPKKLWIPRGLVIPTFRDGLLYRVRIRRAAPREFGPKYYVLPGSGMGPMILHEDAKAFVVVEAELDAIACAAATGFTIGAVGLGSISTKPDEFGHKVFQKSLCILNALDFEPAQDEDADPKAAKSEEMKKRIRGWWQKTYPQAKRWPVPVGKDPGEAVAEGVQLREWIRAGLTPAFLVAASKKEKRAEAPAKIPQAVIDFQRELTGKPISMELSGESGAELIFDDKWAQAHWNEFRRLADRFWEPEIMEWMEALPVNRVSAENILKYCKN
;
A
#
# COMPACT_ATOMS: atom_id res chain seq x y z
N MET A 1 -15.16 30.54 -22.85
CA MET A 1 -13.71 30.32 -22.83
C MET A 1 -13.43 29.03 -22.06
N ASN A 2 -12.46 28.19 -22.44
CA ASN A 2 -12.22 26.89 -21.81
C ASN A 2 -10.73 26.66 -21.52
N VAL A 3 -10.41 26.11 -20.35
CA VAL A 3 -9.04 25.81 -19.89
C VAL A 3 -8.27 24.92 -20.87
N LEU A 4 -8.92 23.91 -21.47
CA LEU A 4 -8.26 23.01 -22.43
C LEU A 4 -7.76 23.78 -23.65
N LYS A 5 -8.61 24.65 -24.21
CA LYS A 5 -8.26 25.46 -25.38
C LYS A 5 -7.11 26.43 -25.07
N LEU A 6 -7.19 27.10 -23.92
CA LEU A 6 -6.12 28.01 -23.48
C LEU A 6 -4.80 27.26 -23.28
N ALA A 7 -4.86 26.05 -22.71
CA ALA A 7 -3.69 25.21 -22.55
C ALA A 7 -3.09 24.79 -23.90
N GLU A 8 -3.91 24.44 -24.88
CA GLU A 8 -3.45 24.14 -26.24
C GLU A 8 -2.77 25.35 -26.90
N GLU A 9 -3.34 26.55 -26.74
CA GLU A 9 -2.75 27.82 -27.19
C GLU A 9 -1.40 28.10 -26.50
N ASP A 10 -1.29 27.77 -25.21
CA ASP A 10 -0.10 27.96 -24.39
C ASP A 10 0.91 26.79 -24.54
N GLY A 11 0.80 26.01 -25.63
CA GLY A 11 1.74 24.95 -26.00
C GLY A 11 1.55 23.62 -25.27
N CYS A 12 0.47 23.46 -24.50
CA CYS A 12 0.14 22.21 -23.82
C CYS A 12 -0.70 21.31 -24.71
N THR A 13 -0.01 20.49 -25.52
CA THR A 13 -0.63 19.44 -26.33
C THR A 13 -1.04 18.25 -25.47
N GLY A 14 -2.15 18.40 -24.73
CA GLY A 14 -2.68 17.38 -23.85
C GLY A 14 -3.34 16.23 -24.61
N ARG A 15 -3.04 14.98 -24.25
CA ARG A 15 -3.72 13.80 -24.79
C ARG A 15 -4.95 13.48 -23.96
N LYS A 16 -6.08 13.25 -24.61
CA LYS A 16 -7.29 12.74 -23.94
C LYS A 16 -7.03 11.34 -23.38
N VAL A 17 -7.11 11.18 -22.07
CA VAL A 17 -6.88 9.90 -21.37
C VAL A 17 -8.17 9.24 -20.87
N SER A 18 -9.27 9.99 -20.79
CA SER A 18 -10.58 9.49 -20.37
C SER A 18 -11.69 10.26 -21.06
N THR A 19 -12.81 9.57 -21.33
CA THR A 19 -14.09 10.15 -21.77
C THR A 19 -15.09 10.30 -20.60
N ARG A 20 -14.78 9.75 -19.43
CA ARG A 20 -15.67 9.76 -18.26
C ARG A 20 -15.79 11.18 -17.67
N LYS A 21 -16.99 11.53 -17.20
CA LYS A 21 -17.30 12.84 -16.56
C LYS A 21 -16.92 14.05 -17.43
N GLY A 22 -17.17 13.96 -18.74
CA GLY A 22 -16.87 15.03 -19.70
C GLY A 22 -15.41 15.08 -20.15
N GLY A 23 -14.57 14.14 -19.71
CA GLY A 23 -13.24 13.92 -20.25
C GLY A 23 -12.10 14.42 -19.36
N GLU A 24 -10.94 13.82 -19.55
CA GLU A 24 -9.70 14.16 -18.84
C GLU A 24 -8.54 14.14 -19.84
N TYR A 25 -7.72 15.19 -19.82
CA TYR A 25 -6.58 15.39 -20.69
C TYR A 25 -5.31 15.51 -19.86
N HIS A 26 -4.25 14.83 -20.27
CA HIS A 26 -2.94 14.90 -19.63
C HIS A 26 -1.94 15.52 -20.60
N GLY A 27 -1.21 16.54 -20.17
CA GLY A 27 -0.22 17.22 -21.00
C GLY A 27 0.94 17.78 -20.20
N PRO A 28 1.82 18.54 -20.88
CA PRO A 28 2.86 19.26 -20.19
C PRO A 28 2.27 20.40 -19.39
N CYS A 29 2.92 20.78 -18.28
CA CYS A 29 2.48 21.90 -17.47
C CYS A 29 3.11 23.20 -17.98
N PRO A 30 2.32 24.24 -18.32
CA PRO A 30 2.88 25.51 -18.78
C PRO A 30 3.64 26.25 -17.65
N GLY A 31 3.36 25.91 -16.39
CA GLY A 31 4.03 26.49 -15.23
C GLY A 31 5.40 25.90 -14.94
N CYS A 32 5.47 24.57 -14.77
CA CYS A 32 6.66 23.89 -14.25
C CYS A 32 7.42 23.08 -15.31
N GLY A 33 7.00 23.12 -16.57
CA GLY A 33 7.64 22.35 -17.66
C GLY A 33 7.54 20.83 -17.53
N GLY A 34 6.74 20.33 -16.58
CA GLY A 34 6.49 18.89 -16.43
C GLY A 34 5.88 18.30 -17.70
N LYS A 35 6.14 17.03 -18.02
CA LYS A 35 5.80 16.45 -19.34
C LYS A 35 4.36 15.91 -19.46
N ASP A 36 3.85 15.24 -18.44
CA ASP A 36 2.60 14.44 -18.55
C ASP A 36 1.64 14.56 -17.34
N ARG A 37 1.96 15.39 -16.34
CA ARG A 37 1.22 15.47 -15.07
C ARG A 37 0.33 16.68 -14.92
N PHE A 38 0.09 17.41 -16.01
CA PHE A 38 -0.91 18.47 -16.05
C PHE A 38 -2.25 17.88 -16.49
N LEU A 39 -3.20 17.78 -15.55
CA LEU A 39 -4.53 17.25 -15.77
C LEU A 39 -5.49 18.39 -16.10
N ILE A 40 -6.33 18.21 -17.12
CA ILE A 40 -7.38 19.15 -17.49
C ILE A 40 -8.71 18.39 -17.60
N TRP A 41 -9.76 18.91 -16.97
CA TRP A 41 -11.13 18.42 -17.07
C TRP A 41 -12.01 19.50 -17.72
N PRO A 42 -12.22 19.47 -19.05
CA PRO A 42 -12.83 20.59 -19.79
C PRO A 42 -14.30 20.86 -19.44
N GLU A 43 -15.06 19.84 -19.07
CA GLU A 43 -16.51 19.97 -18.81
C GLU A 43 -16.84 20.36 -17.36
N GLN A 44 -15.85 20.43 -16.47
CA GLN A 44 -16.10 20.96 -15.13
C GLN A 44 -16.44 22.45 -15.20
N ASN A 45 -16.96 23.00 -14.10
CA ASN A 45 -17.14 24.43 -13.96
C ASN A 45 -18.12 25.05 -14.98
N GLY A 46 -19.09 24.27 -15.47
CA GLY A 46 -20.06 24.73 -16.49
C GLY A 46 -19.46 24.79 -17.89
N GLY A 47 -18.49 23.90 -18.20
CA GLY A 47 -17.83 23.88 -19.51
C GLY A 47 -16.69 24.90 -19.66
N GLU A 48 -16.29 25.59 -18.59
CA GLU A 48 -15.08 26.43 -18.57
C GLU A 48 -13.81 25.64 -18.26
N GLY A 49 -13.97 24.46 -17.63
CA GLY A 49 -12.91 23.54 -17.30
C GLY A 49 -12.22 23.81 -15.97
N SER A 50 -11.47 22.81 -15.52
CA SER A 50 -10.57 22.88 -14.38
C SER A 50 -9.26 22.17 -14.70
N TRP A 51 -8.22 22.46 -13.94
CA TRP A 51 -6.90 21.87 -14.14
C TRP A 51 -6.20 21.60 -12.83
N TRP A 52 -5.26 20.66 -12.86
CA TRP A 52 -4.38 20.36 -11.74
C TRP A 52 -3.06 19.73 -12.21
N CYS A 53 -1.95 20.30 -11.77
CA CYS A 53 -0.62 19.73 -11.97
C CYS A 53 -0.20 18.88 -10.77
N ARG A 54 0.14 17.61 -10.98
CA ARG A 54 0.66 16.76 -9.90
C ARG A 54 2.13 17.01 -9.57
N ILE A 55 2.88 17.70 -10.44
CA ILE A 55 4.29 18.02 -10.21
C ILE A 55 4.42 19.25 -9.31
N CYS A 56 3.86 20.39 -9.73
CA CYS A 56 3.95 21.63 -8.94
C CYS A 56 2.80 21.82 -7.94
N GLY A 57 1.81 20.92 -7.94
CA GLY A 57 0.67 20.96 -7.01
C GLY A 57 -0.38 22.02 -7.32
N GLN A 58 -0.12 22.93 -8.27
CA GLN A 58 -1.03 24.00 -8.65
C GLN A 58 -2.28 23.45 -9.35
N GLY A 59 -3.42 24.07 -9.10
CA GLY A 59 -4.68 23.71 -9.75
C GLY A 59 -5.75 24.77 -9.51
N GLY A 60 -6.77 24.75 -10.35
CA GLY A 60 -7.86 25.71 -10.23
C GLY A 60 -8.83 25.66 -11.40
N ASP A 61 -9.64 26.70 -11.49
CA ASP A 61 -10.57 26.93 -12.60
C ASP A 61 -9.94 27.81 -13.69
N LEU A 62 -10.76 28.20 -14.66
CA LEU A 62 -10.40 29.11 -15.75
C LEU A 62 -9.76 30.42 -15.28
N ILE A 63 -10.30 31.02 -14.22
CA ILE A 63 -9.78 32.28 -13.68
C ILE A 63 -8.39 32.04 -13.10
N GLN A 64 -8.22 30.97 -12.31
CA GLN A 64 -6.89 30.64 -11.77
C GLN A 64 -5.88 30.31 -12.87
N TYR A 65 -6.32 29.67 -13.97
CA TYR A 65 -5.47 29.40 -15.14
C TYR A 65 -4.91 30.70 -15.75
N LEU A 66 -5.81 31.65 -16.08
CA LEU A 66 -5.46 32.92 -16.70
C LEU A 66 -4.53 33.77 -15.83
N ARG A 67 -4.73 33.72 -14.51
CA ARG A 67 -3.86 34.42 -13.56
C ARG A 67 -2.47 33.79 -13.47
N GLU A 68 -2.41 32.46 -13.37
CA GLU A 68 -1.16 31.75 -13.09
C GLU A 68 -0.26 31.64 -14.34
N PHE A 69 -0.85 31.44 -15.52
CA PHE A 69 -0.08 31.19 -16.75
C PHE A 69 -0.07 32.37 -17.72
N ARG A 70 -1.07 33.26 -17.67
CA ARG A 70 -1.15 34.43 -18.55
C ARG A 70 -1.00 35.76 -17.81
N GLY A 71 -0.67 35.73 -16.51
CA GLY A 71 -0.37 36.92 -15.72
C GLY A 71 -1.52 37.91 -15.57
N MET A 72 -2.75 37.49 -15.86
CA MET A 72 -3.92 38.39 -15.82
C MET A 72 -4.28 38.78 -14.39
N SER A 73 -4.82 39.99 -14.23
CA SER A 73 -5.48 40.35 -12.97
C SER A 73 -6.75 39.52 -12.77
N PHE A 74 -7.24 39.41 -11.52
CA PHE A 74 -8.51 38.73 -11.27
C PHE A 74 -9.67 39.39 -12.04
N LYS A 75 -9.66 40.72 -12.16
CA LYS A 75 -10.69 41.49 -12.86
C LYS A 75 -10.73 41.14 -14.35
N ASP A 76 -9.56 41.11 -14.99
CA ASP A 76 -9.45 40.82 -16.43
C ASP A 76 -9.78 39.34 -16.71
N ALA A 77 -9.27 38.43 -15.87
CA ALA A 77 -9.57 37.01 -15.99
C ALA A 77 -11.07 36.71 -15.77
N ALA A 78 -11.71 37.39 -14.83
CA ALA A 78 -13.13 37.21 -14.54
C ALA A 78 -14.02 37.80 -15.66
N ALA A 79 -13.60 38.90 -16.29
CA ALA A 79 -14.28 39.46 -17.46
C ALA A 79 -14.23 38.53 -18.69
N MET A 80 -13.24 37.64 -18.74
CA MET A 80 -13.13 36.58 -19.76
C MET A 80 -13.85 35.28 -19.40
N SER A 81 -14.36 35.17 -18.17
CA SER A 81 -15.21 34.04 -17.74
C SER A 81 -16.68 34.39 -17.97
N SER A 82 -17.51 33.40 -18.28
CA SER A 82 -18.97 33.60 -18.40
C SER A 82 -19.67 33.57 -17.03
N ARG A 83 -18.92 33.65 -15.93
CA ARG A 83 -19.45 33.64 -14.57
C ARG A 83 -19.84 35.06 -14.14
N PRO A 84 -20.98 35.23 -13.45
CA PRO A 84 -21.32 36.50 -12.85
C PRO A 84 -20.24 36.90 -11.84
N THR A 85 -19.60 38.04 -12.07
CA THR A 85 -18.62 38.64 -11.15
C THR A 85 -19.34 39.35 -10.02
N SER A 86 -20.09 38.60 -9.20
CA SER A 86 -20.48 39.12 -7.90
C SER A 86 -19.24 39.07 -7.00
N PRO A 87 -18.71 40.20 -6.50
CA PRO A 87 -17.70 40.14 -5.47
C PRO A 87 -18.32 39.43 -4.27
N LYS A 88 -17.98 38.16 -4.08
CA LYS A 88 -18.10 37.58 -2.75
C LYS A 88 -17.19 38.43 -1.88
N ALA A 89 -17.79 39.15 -0.92
CA ALA A 89 -17.03 39.72 0.20
C ALA A 89 -16.01 38.67 0.66
N PRO A 90 -14.77 39.05 1.06
CA PRO A 90 -13.79 38.10 1.55
C PRO A 90 -14.45 37.32 2.70
N GLY A 91 -14.98 36.15 2.36
CA GLY A 91 -15.63 35.29 3.32
C GLY A 91 -14.53 34.97 4.32
N ALA A 92 -14.83 35.15 5.61
CA ALA A 92 -13.93 34.75 6.67
C ALA A 92 -13.31 33.41 6.27
N ALA A 93 -11.98 33.37 6.20
CA ALA A 93 -11.25 32.17 5.79
C ALA A 93 -11.92 30.99 6.51
N PRO A 94 -12.44 29.99 5.77
CA PRO A 94 -13.26 28.96 6.37
C PRO A 94 -12.51 28.43 7.59
N LYS A 95 -13.13 28.53 8.77
CA LYS A 95 -12.53 28.05 10.02
C LYS A 95 -12.01 26.64 9.76
N PRO A 96 -10.78 26.28 10.18
CA PRO A 96 -10.23 24.96 9.92
C PRO A 96 -11.24 23.92 10.43
N GLN A 97 -11.93 23.24 9.51
CA GLN A 97 -12.85 22.18 9.91
C GLN A 97 -12.00 21.06 10.50
N ALA A 98 -12.39 20.59 11.68
CA ALA A 98 -11.79 19.41 12.29
C ALA A 98 -11.82 18.27 11.26
N PHE A 99 -10.72 17.51 11.18
CA PHE A 99 -10.64 16.39 10.25
C PHE A 99 -11.71 15.35 10.57
N VAL A 100 -12.60 15.08 9.61
CA VAL A 100 -13.59 14.01 9.71
C VAL A 100 -13.13 12.85 8.82
N PRO A 101 -12.73 11.71 9.40
CA PRO A 101 -12.28 10.58 8.62
C PRO A 101 -13.45 9.97 7.84
N ARG A 102 -13.21 9.61 6.57
CA ARG A 102 -14.24 9.00 5.74
C ARG A 102 -14.38 7.52 6.06
N ARG A 103 -15.62 7.03 6.15
CA ARG A 103 -15.90 5.60 6.15
C ARG A 103 -15.71 5.05 4.74
N MET A 104 -14.96 3.96 4.62
CA MET A 104 -14.71 3.28 3.36
C MET A 104 -15.48 1.97 3.32
N GLU A 105 -16.10 1.67 2.18
CA GLU A 105 -16.77 0.39 1.99
C GLU A 105 -15.74 -0.75 1.90
N SER A 106 -16.08 -1.87 2.53
CA SER A 106 -15.30 -3.10 2.43
C SER A 106 -15.54 -3.77 1.07
N PRO A 107 -14.51 -4.42 0.48
CA PRO A 107 -14.70 -5.20 -0.73
C PRO A 107 -15.78 -6.29 -0.58
N LYS A 108 -16.50 -6.55 -1.67
CA LYS A 108 -17.52 -7.61 -1.72
C LYS A 108 -16.88 -9.00 -1.63
N GLU A 109 -17.61 -9.96 -1.08
CA GLU A 109 -17.09 -11.31 -0.83
C GLU A 109 -16.65 -12.06 -2.09
N MET A 110 -17.46 -12.01 -3.16
CA MET A 110 -17.08 -12.60 -4.45
C MET A 110 -15.76 -12.02 -4.99
N TRP A 111 -15.57 -10.71 -4.83
CA TRP A 111 -14.32 -10.06 -5.23
C TRP A 111 -13.15 -10.55 -4.38
N ARG A 112 -13.33 -10.68 -3.05
CA ARG A 112 -12.31 -11.17 -2.13
C ARG A 112 -11.88 -12.59 -2.49
N CYS A 113 -12.82 -13.49 -2.71
CA CYS A 113 -12.55 -14.88 -3.10
C CYS A 113 -11.70 -14.94 -4.39
N LYS A 114 -12.13 -14.27 -5.47
CA LYS A 114 -11.38 -14.26 -6.73
C LYS A 114 -10.01 -13.59 -6.60
N SER A 115 -9.92 -12.51 -5.83
CA SER A 115 -8.67 -11.78 -5.59
C SER A 115 -7.69 -12.58 -4.73
N ASN A 116 -8.17 -13.36 -3.75
CA ASN A 116 -7.35 -14.28 -2.98
C ASN A 116 -6.74 -15.36 -3.88
N ALA A 117 -7.52 -15.95 -4.79
CA ALA A 117 -6.99 -16.91 -5.76
C ALA A 117 -5.86 -16.29 -6.62
N LEU A 118 -6.03 -15.05 -7.07
CA LEU A 118 -4.99 -14.31 -7.78
C LEU A 118 -3.74 -14.09 -6.91
N VAL A 119 -3.91 -13.65 -5.65
CA VAL A 119 -2.81 -13.41 -4.71
C VAL A 119 -2.05 -14.70 -4.43
N THR A 120 -2.74 -15.82 -4.15
CA THR A 120 -2.12 -17.13 -3.90
C THR A 120 -1.32 -17.61 -5.11
N TRP A 121 -1.90 -17.52 -6.31
CA TRP A 121 -1.20 -17.90 -7.53
C TRP A 121 0.03 -17.01 -7.78
N ALA A 122 -0.12 -15.69 -7.65
CA ALA A 122 0.99 -14.75 -7.81
C ALA A 122 2.09 -14.95 -6.76
N HIS A 123 1.73 -15.27 -5.51
CA HIS A 123 2.67 -15.55 -4.44
C HIS A 123 3.54 -16.77 -4.78
N ARG A 124 2.93 -17.88 -5.18
CA ARG A 124 3.66 -19.08 -5.65
C ARG A 124 4.63 -18.76 -6.78
N LYS A 125 4.21 -17.90 -7.73
CA LYS A 125 5.07 -17.47 -8.84
C LYS A 125 6.24 -16.58 -8.41
N LEU A 126 6.04 -15.70 -7.43
CA LEU A 126 7.13 -14.88 -6.89
C LEU A 126 8.20 -15.74 -6.20
N LEU A 127 7.78 -16.74 -5.41
CA LEU A 127 8.71 -17.66 -4.73
C LEU A 127 9.58 -18.46 -5.71
N GLN A 128 9.11 -18.64 -6.94
CA GLN A 128 9.83 -19.32 -8.02
C GLN A 128 10.68 -18.36 -8.88
N THR A 129 10.76 -17.08 -8.53
CA THR A 129 11.45 -16.05 -9.32
C THR A 129 12.58 -15.40 -8.51
N PRO A 130 13.79 -15.99 -8.46
CA PRO A 130 14.90 -15.50 -7.63
C PRO A 130 15.24 -14.02 -7.86
N SER A 131 15.33 -13.58 -9.12
CA SER A 131 15.63 -12.19 -9.45
C SER A 131 14.61 -11.18 -8.90
N ALA A 132 13.34 -11.57 -8.78
CA ALA A 132 12.31 -10.74 -8.18
C ALA A 132 12.42 -10.69 -6.65
N LEU A 133 12.86 -11.80 -6.02
CA LEU A 133 13.17 -11.83 -4.59
C LEU A 133 14.39 -10.96 -4.29
N ASP A 134 15.44 -11.00 -5.11
CA ASP A 134 16.64 -10.18 -4.94
C ASP A 134 16.31 -8.68 -5.02
N MET A 135 15.46 -8.27 -5.97
CA MET A 135 14.98 -6.89 -6.09
C MET A 135 14.16 -6.40 -4.87
N LEU A 136 13.50 -7.31 -4.15
CA LEU A 136 12.78 -7.02 -2.91
C LEU A 136 13.74 -6.99 -1.71
N ALA A 137 14.66 -7.94 -1.65
CA ALA A 137 15.69 -8.02 -0.62
C ALA A 137 16.59 -6.77 -0.61
N ALA A 138 16.95 -6.25 -1.79
CA ALA A 138 17.69 -5.00 -1.94
C ALA A 138 16.96 -3.77 -1.36
N ARG A 139 15.65 -3.87 -1.09
CA ARG A 139 14.83 -2.84 -0.42
C ARG A 139 14.51 -3.19 1.04
N GLY A 140 15.18 -4.18 1.62
CA GLY A 140 14.93 -4.63 2.99
C GLY A 140 13.74 -5.58 3.13
N ILE A 141 13.21 -6.12 2.02
CA ILE A 141 12.08 -7.05 2.02
C ILE A 141 12.61 -8.46 1.73
N GLY A 142 13.06 -9.15 2.78
CA GLY A 142 13.52 -10.54 2.70
C GLY A 142 12.39 -11.55 2.49
N LEU A 143 12.77 -12.82 2.29
CA LEU A 143 11.82 -13.91 2.01
C LEU A 143 10.74 -14.07 3.09
N GLU A 144 11.09 -13.88 4.36
CA GLU A 144 10.14 -13.91 5.49
C GLU A 144 9.03 -12.88 5.31
N ALA A 145 9.38 -11.64 4.95
CA ALA A 145 8.40 -10.58 4.69
C ALA A 145 7.56 -10.88 3.44
N VAL A 146 8.18 -11.41 2.38
CA VAL A 146 7.48 -11.84 1.16
C VAL A 146 6.37 -12.85 1.48
N LYS A 147 6.66 -13.84 2.33
CA LYS A 147 5.69 -14.84 2.80
C LYS A 147 4.64 -14.23 3.72
N ALA A 148 5.06 -13.50 4.75
CA ALA A 148 4.17 -12.92 5.76
C ALA A 148 3.12 -11.99 5.12
N PHE A 149 3.52 -11.16 4.16
CA PHE A 149 2.63 -10.22 3.49
C PHE A 149 2.07 -10.74 2.16
N ARG A 150 2.31 -12.02 1.82
CA ARG A 150 1.82 -12.69 0.60
C ARG A 150 2.10 -11.88 -0.68
N LEU A 151 3.27 -11.24 -0.75
CA LEU A 151 3.71 -10.55 -1.97
C LEU A 151 3.76 -11.54 -3.12
N GLY A 152 3.38 -11.13 -4.32
CA GLY A 152 3.29 -12.02 -5.47
C GLY A 152 3.80 -11.41 -6.75
N TRP A 153 3.99 -12.24 -7.77
CA TRP A 153 4.32 -11.83 -9.13
C TRP A 153 3.25 -12.40 -10.05
N ASN A 154 2.52 -11.53 -10.74
CA ASN A 154 1.62 -11.93 -11.80
C ASN A 154 2.42 -12.00 -13.12
N PRO A 155 2.78 -13.20 -13.61
CA PRO A 155 3.46 -13.34 -14.90
C PRO A 155 2.52 -13.10 -16.09
N GLY A 156 1.20 -13.02 -15.85
CA GLY A 156 0.19 -12.96 -16.90
C GLY A 156 -0.14 -14.34 -17.47
N GLU A 157 -1.00 -14.34 -18.50
CA GLU A 157 -1.32 -15.52 -19.30
C GLU A 157 -0.45 -15.51 -20.55
N GLN A 158 0.44 -16.50 -20.70
CA GLN A 158 1.39 -16.56 -21.82
C GLN A 158 2.22 -15.27 -21.96
N GLY A 159 2.61 -14.66 -20.83
CA GLY A 159 3.37 -13.41 -20.83
C GLY A 159 2.58 -12.14 -21.18
N ARG A 160 1.24 -12.22 -21.26
CA ARG A 160 0.34 -11.10 -21.51
C ARG A 160 -0.54 -10.78 -20.30
N ASP A 161 -1.03 -9.56 -20.20
CA ASP A 161 -1.98 -9.16 -19.16
C ASP A 161 -3.24 -10.02 -19.18
N CYS A 162 -3.84 -10.26 -18.02
CA CYS A 162 -5.05 -11.07 -17.92
C CYS A 162 -6.29 -10.21 -18.08
N TYR A 163 -7.34 -10.79 -18.68
CA TYR A 163 -8.66 -10.17 -18.81
C TYR A 163 -9.73 -11.11 -18.28
N ARG A 164 -10.63 -10.59 -17.46
CA ARG A 164 -11.72 -11.37 -16.81
C ARG A 164 -13.06 -10.69 -16.95
N ASP A 165 -14.13 -11.46 -16.80
CA ASP A 165 -15.47 -10.90 -16.67
C ASP A 165 -15.66 -10.21 -15.33
N ARG A 166 -16.25 -9.00 -15.37
CA ARG A 166 -16.42 -8.16 -14.19
C ARG A 166 -17.44 -8.75 -13.22
N THR A 167 -18.57 -9.22 -13.75
CA THR A 167 -19.65 -9.85 -12.98
C THR A 167 -19.18 -11.12 -12.27
N ALA A 168 -18.31 -11.91 -12.91
CA ALA A 168 -17.68 -13.09 -12.30
C ALA A 168 -16.77 -12.76 -11.09
N TRP A 169 -16.40 -11.49 -10.92
CA TRP A 169 -15.64 -10.94 -9.78
C TRP A 169 -16.52 -10.12 -8.82
N GLY A 170 -17.85 -10.17 -8.98
CA GLY A 170 -18.79 -9.38 -8.17
C GLY A 170 -18.75 -7.87 -8.47
N LEU A 171 -18.15 -7.48 -9.59
CA LEU A 171 -18.06 -6.09 -10.02
C LEU A 171 -19.22 -5.74 -10.97
N PRO A 172 -19.70 -4.48 -10.95
CA PRO A 172 -20.73 -4.04 -11.89
C PRO A 172 -20.20 -4.09 -13.32
N GLU A 173 -21.09 -4.32 -14.28
CA GLU A 173 -20.76 -4.21 -15.69
C GLU A 173 -20.33 -2.80 -16.04
N GLU A 174 -19.37 -2.70 -16.95
CA GLU A 174 -18.97 -1.46 -17.59
C GLU A 174 -18.94 -1.74 -19.09
N PHE A 175 -19.29 -0.76 -19.90
CA PHE A 175 -19.28 -0.87 -21.36
C PHE A 175 -18.23 0.09 -21.92
N LYS A 176 -17.61 -0.30 -23.02
CA LYS A 176 -16.76 0.58 -23.83
C LYS A 176 -17.64 1.47 -24.70
N ASP A 177 -17.05 2.51 -25.29
CA ASP A 177 -17.75 3.44 -26.20
C ASP A 177 -18.39 2.72 -27.41
N ASN A 178 -17.85 1.55 -27.80
CA ASN A 178 -18.39 0.70 -28.87
C ASN A 178 -19.51 -0.27 -28.40
N GLY A 179 -20.07 -0.08 -27.20
CA GLY A 179 -21.14 -0.90 -26.65
C GLY A 179 -20.73 -2.29 -26.16
N LYS A 180 -19.47 -2.71 -26.33
CA LYS A 180 -19.00 -4.02 -25.85
C LYS A 180 -18.71 -4.01 -24.34
N PRO A 181 -18.98 -5.11 -23.61
CA PRO A 181 -18.60 -5.24 -22.21
C PRO A 181 -17.09 -5.02 -22.01
N LYS A 182 -16.75 -4.16 -21.07
CA LYS A 182 -15.38 -3.88 -20.64
C LYS A 182 -14.94 -4.95 -19.65
N LYS A 183 -13.93 -5.74 -20.03
CA LYS A 183 -13.33 -6.75 -19.16
C LYS A 183 -12.57 -6.10 -17.99
N LEU A 184 -12.49 -6.81 -16.87
CA LEU A 184 -11.56 -6.52 -15.78
C LEU A 184 -10.14 -6.79 -16.28
N TRP A 185 -9.33 -5.74 -16.37
CA TRP A 185 -7.92 -5.83 -16.74
C TRP A 185 -7.07 -6.06 -15.50
N ILE A 186 -6.17 -7.05 -15.56
CA ILE A 186 -5.25 -7.42 -14.49
C ILE A 186 -3.83 -7.45 -15.10
N PRO A 187 -3.04 -6.38 -14.91
CA PRO A 187 -1.73 -6.27 -15.55
C PRO A 187 -0.71 -7.24 -14.94
N ARG A 188 0.30 -7.58 -15.74
CA ARG A 188 1.52 -8.23 -15.25
C ARG A 188 2.28 -7.34 -14.27
N GLY A 189 2.90 -7.96 -13.27
CA GLY A 189 3.79 -7.28 -12.34
C GLY A 189 3.69 -7.76 -10.91
N LEU A 190 4.32 -7.01 -10.00
CA LEU A 190 4.39 -7.33 -8.58
C LEU A 190 3.04 -7.01 -7.93
N VAL A 191 2.41 -8.05 -7.39
CA VAL A 191 1.15 -8.03 -6.65
C VAL A 191 1.45 -7.74 -5.18
N ILE A 192 0.84 -6.69 -4.66
CA ILE A 192 0.98 -6.19 -3.29
C ILE A 192 -0.42 -6.21 -2.66
N PRO A 193 -0.78 -7.29 -1.94
CA PRO A 193 -2.03 -7.33 -1.23
C PRO A 193 -1.99 -6.48 0.05
N THR A 194 -3.16 -6.08 0.53
CA THR A 194 -3.36 -5.44 1.82
C THR A 194 -4.50 -6.18 2.51
N PHE A 195 -4.28 -6.56 3.77
CA PHE A 195 -5.28 -7.20 4.61
C PHE A 195 -5.73 -6.21 5.70
N ARG A 196 -6.96 -6.36 6.16
CA ARG A 196 -7.54 -5.66 7.32
C ARG A 196 -8.41 -6.63 8.07
N ASP A 197 -8.25 -6.73 9.39
CA ASP A 197 -8.94 -7.72 10.22
C ASP A 197 -8.82 -9.14 9.60
N GLY A 198 -7.61 -9.52 9.16
CA GLY A 198 -7.34 -10.82 8.50
C GLY A 198 -7.89 -11.00 7.08
N LEU A 199 -8.77 -10.11 6.60
CA LEU A 199 -9.46 -10.24 5.31
C LEU A 199 -8.79 -9.42 4.20
N LEU A 200 -8.78 -9.95 2.97
CA LEU A 200 -8.19 -9.25 1.83
C LEU A 200 -8.98 -7.95 1.55
N TYR A 201 -8.31 -6.82 1.69
CA TYR A 201 -8.88 -5.49 1.57
C TYR A 201 -8.54 -4.82 0.24
N ARG A 202 -7.30 -4.98 -0.24
CA ARG A 202 -6.86 -4.37 -1.50
C ARG A 202 -5.83 -5.22 -2.21
N VAL A 203 -5.86 -5.18 -3.54
CA VAL A 203 -4.79 -5.70 -4.40
C VAL A 203 -4.26 -4.56 -5.24
N ARG A 204 -3.00 -4.18 -5.03
CA ARG A 204 -2.28 -3.21 -5.86
C ARG A 204 -1.19 -3.93 -6.65
N ILE A 205 -1.04 -3.58 -7.93
CA ILE A 205 -0.08 -4.21 -8.83
C ILE A 205 0.90 -3.16 -9.32
N ARG A 206 2.18 -3.30 -9.00
CA ARG A 206 3.27 -2.55 -9.63
C ARG A 206 3.57 -3.18 -10.98
N ARG A 207 3.25 -2.48 -12.05
CA ARG A 207 3.29 -3.01 -13.43
C ARG A 207 4.72 -3.31 -13.87
N ALA A 208 4.91 -4.45 -14.54
CA ALA A 208 6.22 -4.87 -15.06
C ALA A 208 6.73 -3.95 -16.18
N ALA A 209 5.84 -3.53 -17.08
CA ALA A 209 6.13 -2.63 -18.19
C ALA A 209 5.06 -1.53 -18.23
N PRO A 210 5.18 -0.48 -17.39
CA PRO A 210 4.32 0.68 -17.54
C PRO A 210 4.57 1.32 -18.91
N ARG A 211 3.52 1.84 -19.55
CA ARG A 211 3.70 2.73 -20.71
C ARG A 211 4.48 3.95 -20.25
N GLU A 212 5.22 4.61 -21.14
CA GLU A 212 6.12 5.73 -20.85
C GLU A 212 5.49 6.80 -19.91
N PHE A 213 4.19 7.07 -20.08
CA PHE A 213 3.41 8.01 -19.26
C PHE A 213 2.24 7.35 -18.50
N GLY A 214 2.21 6.03 -18.47
CA GLY A 214 1.18 5.25 -17.77
C GLY A 214 1.42 5.21 -16.25
N PRO A 215 0.38 4.93 -15.45
CA PRO A 215 0.58 4.74 -14.01
C PRO A 215 1.46 3.50 -13.77
N LYS A 216 2.47 3.66 -12.91
CA LYS A 216 3.36 2.57 -12.47
C LYS A 216 2.64 1.53 -11.62
N TYR A 217 1.65 1.97 -10.85
CA TYR A 217 0.82 1.12 -10.00
C TYR A 217 -0.63 1.12 -10.46
N TYR A 218 -1.27 -0.03 -10.35
CA TYR A 218 -2.68 -0.24 -10.66
C TYR A 218 -3.40 -0.86 -9.46
N VAL A 219 -4.45 -0.21 -8.96
CA VAL A 219 -5.30 -0.79 -7.92
C VAL A 219 -6.39 -1.60 -8.61
N LEU A 220 -6.53 -2.88 -8.26
CA LEU A 220 -7.51 -3.76 -8.87
C LEU A 220 -8.93 -3.27 -8.52
N PRO A 221 -9.80 -2.98 -9.52
CA PRO A 221 -11.17 -2.55 -9.27
C PRO A 221 -11.91 -3.52 -8.34
N GLY A 222 -12.61 -2.98 -7.34
CA GLY A 222 -13.22 -3.72 -6.24
C GLY A 222 -12.43 -3.70 -4.93
N SER A 223 -11.16 -3.30 -4.99
CA SER A 223 -10.35 -3.07 -3.79
C SER A 223 -10.91 -1.92 -2.94
N GLY A 224 -10.68 -2.00 -1.64
CA GLY A 224 -10.82 -0.85 -0.74
C GLY A 224 -9.74 0.19 -1.01
N MET A 225 -10.05 1.46 -0.72
CA MET A 225 -9.20 2.60 -1.09
C MET A 225 -8.50 3.28 0.09
N GLY A 226 -8.72 2.80 1.33
CA GLY A 226 -7.97 3.28 2.49
C GLY A 226 -6.49 2.87 2.45
N PRO A 227 -5.64 3.45 3.32
CA PRO A 227 -4.21 3.15 3.35
C PRO A 227 -3.93 1.70 3.77
N MET A 228 -2.73 1.22 3.44
CA MET A 228 -2.19 -0.01 4.03
C MET A 228 -1.81 0.29 5.48
N ILE A 229 -2.30 -0.51 6.41
CA ILE A 229 -1.94 -0.46 7.83
C ILE A 229 -1.54 -1.88 8.22
N LEU A 230 -0.27 -2.05 8.56
CA LEU A 230 0.30 -3.33 8.97
C LEU A 230 0.40 -3.35 10.50
N HIS A 231 0.07 -4.49 11.10
CA HIS A 231 0.03 -4.68 12.55
C HIS A 231 -0.87 -3.64 13.23
N GLU A 232 -2.17 -3.66 12.91
CA GLU A 232 -3.16 -2.69 13.38
C GLU A 232 -3.28 -2.57 14.92
N ASP A 233 -2.92 -3.61 15.66
CA ASP A 233 -2.88 -3.62 17.13
C ASP A 233 -1.59 -3.05 17.73
N ALA A 234 -0.60 -2.71 16.91
CA ALA A 234 0.65 -2.15 17.38
C ALA A 234 0.44 -0.84 18.13
N LYS A 235 1.31 -0.55 19.10
CA LYS A 235 1.25 0.70 19.87
C LYS A 235 2.09 1.82 19.25
N ALA A 236 3.00 1.50 18.35
CA ALA A 236 3.77 2.49 17.61
C ALA A 236 3.69 2.21 16.10
N PHE A 237 3.68 3.27 15.31
CA PHE A 237 3.58 3.20 13.85
C PHE A 237 4.65 4.02 13.17
N VAL A 238 5.13 3.55 12.02
CA VAL A 238 5.86 4.36 11.04
C VAL A 238 5.00 4.61 9.81
N VAL A 239 4.89 5.87 9.38
CA VAL A 239 4.07 6.30 8.26
C VAL A 239 4.95 6.70 7.10
N VAL A 240 4.79 6.02 5.97
CA VAL A 240 5.59 6.18 4.75
C VAL A 240 4.67 6.30 3.53
N GLU A 241 5.21 6.72 2.40
CA GLU A 241 4.41 6.88 1.19
C GLU A 241 4.07 5.54 0.54
N ALA A 242 5.07 4.69 0.25
CA ALA A 242 4.84 3.48 -0.50
C ALA A 242 4.53 2.25 0.37
N GLU A 243 3.74 1.30 -0.17
CA GLU A 243 3.44 0.06 0.53
C GLU A 243 4.66 -0.86 0.72
N LEU A 244 5.60 -0.84 -0.22
CA LEU A 244 6.83 -1.65 -0.10
C LEU A 244 7.71 -1.15 1.05
N ASP A 245 7.80 0.17 1.24
CA ASP A 245 8.56 0.74 2.36
C ASP A 245 7.90 0.42 3.70
N ALA A 246 6.56 0.42 3.75
CA ALA A 246 5.83 0.01 4.94
C ALA A 246 6.11 -1.45 5.29
N ILE A 247 6.11 -2.33 4.29
CA ILE A 247 6.48 -3.75 4.45
C ILE A 247 7.93 -3.90 4.93
N ALA A 248 8.87 -3.16 4.35
CA ALA A 248 10.27 -3.19 4.75
C ALA A 248 10.46 -2.74 6.21
N CYS A 249 9.77 -1.67 6.62
CA CYS A 249 9.80 -1.18 7.99
C CYS A 249 9.20 -2.18 9.00
N ALA A 250 8.06 -2.78 8.67
CA ALA A 250 7.43 -3.80 9.50
C ALA A 250 8.33 -5.05 9.65
N ALA A 251 8.93 -5.50 8.54
CA ALA A 251 9.86 -6.61 8.54
C ALA A 251 11.13 -6.34 9.37
N ALA A 252 11.74 -5.16 9.21
CA ALA A 252 12.95 -4.78 9.93
C ALA A 252 12.76 -4.73 11.45
N THR A 253 11.54 -4.49 11.92
CA THR A 253 11.20 -4.44 13.35
C THR A 253 10.65 -5.77 13.90
N GLY A 254 10.80 -6.86 13.15
CA GLY A 254 10.32 -8.18 13.55
C GLY A 254 8.81 -8.21 13.77
N PHE A 255 8.05 -7.43 12.98
CA PHE A 255 6.59 -7.40 13.01
C PHE A 255 5.99 -6.87 14.33
N THR A 256 6.78 -6.15 15.13
CA THR A 256 6.34 -5.61 16.43
C THR A 256 5.88 -4.15 16.37
N ILE A 257 6.33 -3.42 15.34
CA ILE A 257 5.96 -2.02 15.09
C ILE A 257 5.04 -2.00 13.87
N GLY A 258 3.95 -1.24 13.97
CA GLY A 258 3.04 -1.07 12.86
C GLY A 258 3.65 -0.18 11.78
N ALA A 259 3.24 -0.39 10.53
CA ALA A 259 3.72 0.40 9.41
C ALA A 259 2.57 0.77 8.48
N VAL A 260 2.63 1.96 7.90
CA VAL A 260 1.53 2.55 7.12
C VAL A 260 2.03 3.00 5.78
N GLY A 261 1.47 2.43 4.70
CA GLY A 261 1.71 2.86 3.32
C GLY A 261 0.53 3.66 2.78
N LEU A 262 0.71 4.97 2.59
CA LEU A 262 -0.36 5.89 2.19
C LEU A 262 -0.73 5.83 0.70
N GLY A 263 0.21 5.44 -0.15
CA GLY A 263 0.11 5.46 -1.61
C GLY A 263 0.16 6.86 -2.26
N SER A 264 0.10 7.92 -1.44
CA SER A 264 0.31 9.33 -1.77
C SER A 264 0.51 10.13 -0.48
N ILE A 265 1.42 11.10 -0.45
CA ILE A 265 1.63 12.01 0.70
C ILE A 265 0.35 12.71 1.18
N SER A 266 -0.61 12.93 0.26
CA SER A 266 -1.84 13.67 0.56
C SER A 266 -2.93 12.79 1.18
N THR A 267 -2.81 11.46 1.07
CA THR A 267 -3.81 10.53 1.61
C THR A 267 -3.91 10.68 3.13
N LYS A 268 -5.14 10.74 3.63
CA LYS A 268 -5.42 10.78 5.08
C LYS A 268 -6.00 9.43 5.53
N PRO A 269 -5.84 9.06 6.81
CA PRO A 269 -6.46 7.86 7.37
C PRO A 269 -7.98 7.86 7.14
N ASP A 270 -8.54 6.71 6.79
CA ASP A 270 -9.99 6.51 6.83
C ASP A 270 -10.45 6.30 8.28
N GLU A 271 -11.75 6.07 8.49
CA GLU A 271 -12.32 5.88 9.83
C GLU A 271 -11.60 4.75 10.61
N PHE A 272 -11.28 3.65 9.93
CA PHE A 272 -10.53 2.54 10.49
C PHE A 272 -9.13 2.97 10.94
N GLY A 273 -8.34 3.55 10.03
CA GLY A 273 -6.99 3.99 10.36
C GLY A 273 -6.98 5.10 11.42
N HIS A 274 -7.96 5.99 11.40
CA HIS A 274 -8.07 7.04 12.40
C HIS A 274 -8.24 6.47 13.81
N LYS A 275 -9.10 5.44 13.99
CA LYS A 275 -9.26 4.74 15.27
C LYS A 275 -7.98 4.05 15.73
N VAL A 276 -7.24 3.41 14.80
CA VAL A 276 -5.94 2.80 15.09
C VAL A 276 -4.95 3.86 15.61
N PHE A 277 -4.81 4.96 14.89
CA PHE A 277 -3.83 6.00 15.23
C PHE A 277 -4.19 6.76 16.52
N GLN A 278 -5.47 7.00 16.81
CA GLN A 278 -5.89 7.58 18.08
C GLN A 278 -5.48 6.74 19.30
N LYS A 279 -5.44 5.41 19.16
CA LYS A 279 -5.04 4.47 20.23
C LYS A 279 -3.53 4.20 20.28
N SER A 280 -2.78 4.70 19.30
CA SER A 280 -1.32 4.55 19.26
C SER A 280 -0.64 5.48 20.26
N LEU A 281 0.53 5.08 20.75
CA LEU A 281 1.35 5.86 21.68
C LEU A 281 2.47 6.62 20.96
N CYS A 282 2.80 6.27 19.72
CA CYS A 282 3.84 6.93 18.94
C CYS A 282 3.58 6.78 17.43
N ILE A 283 3.71 7.87 16.67
CA ILE A 283 3.64 7.84 15.21
C ILE A 283 4.89 8.52 14.64
N LEU A 284 5.74 7.74 13.97
CA LEU A 284 6.90 8.23 13.22
C LEU A 284 6.44 8.62 11.81
N ASN A 285 6.26 9.92 11.58
CA ASN A 285 5.93 10.43 10.27
C ASN A 285 7.19 10.50 9.40
N ALA A 286 7.40 9.47 8.59
CA ALA A 286 8.53 9.26 7.69
C ALA A 286 8.18 9.52 6.22
N LEU A 287 7.12 10.29 5.93
CA LEU A 287 6.77 10.68 4.56
C LEU A 287 7.92 11.38 3.85
N ASP A 288 8.01 11.17 2.54
CA ASP A 288 9.12 11.55 1.67
C ASP A 288 9.63 12.96 1.96
N PHE A 289 10.95 13.03 2.07
CA PHE A 289 11.71 14.24 2.24
C PHE A 289 12.51 14.48 0.96
N GLU A 290 12.22 15.56 0.25
CA GLU A 290 13.21 16.12 -0.66
C GLU A 290 13.95 17.22 0.13
N PRO A 291 15.30 17.19 0.18
CA PRO A 291 16.05 18.27 0.78
C PRO A 291 15.70 19.60 0.10
N ALA A 292 15.71 20.69 0.87
CA ALA A 292 15.47 22.02 0.33
C ALA A 292 16.47 22.26 -0.82
N GLN A 293 15.95 22.67 -1.98
CA GLN A 293 16.77 23.19 -3.05
C GLN A 293 17.33 24.57 -2.64
N ASP A 294 18.50 24.93 -3.18
CA ASP A 294 19.24 26.16 -2.91
C ASP A 294 18.34 27.42 -2.82
N GLU A 295 18.82 28.43 -2.08
CA GLU A 295 18.09 29.69 -1.83
C GLU A 295 17.76 30.49 -3.11
N ASP A 296 18.36 30.12 -4.25
CA ASP A 296 18.07 30.64 -5.60
C ASP A 296 16.93 29.89 -6.33
N ALA A 297 16.18 29.02 -5.64
CA ALA A 297 15.11 28.22 -6.24
C ALA A 297 13.98 29.10 -6.81
N ASP A 298 13.52 28.73 -8.02
CA ASP A 298 12.33 29.30 -8.68
C ASP A 298 11.17 29.47 -7.67
N PRO A 299 10.52 30.66 -7.58
CA PRO A 299 9.36 30.90 -6.72
C PRO A 299 8.27 29.82 -6.79
N LYS A 300 8.15 29.10 -7.93
CA LYS A 300 7.24 27.97 -8.10
C LYS A 300 7.68 26.71 -7.34
N ALA A 301 8.98 26.45 -7.26
CA ALA A 301 9.54 25.34 -6.48
C ALA A 301 9.35 25.58 -4.97
N ALA A 302 9.59 26.82 -4.50
CA ALA A 302 9.36 27.21 -3.11
C ALA A 302 7.90 27.02 -2.65
N LYS A 303 6.93 27.43 -3.48
CA LYS A 303 5.49 27.21 -3.21
C LYS A 303 5.12 25.72 -3.14
N SER A 304 5.71 24.89 -4.01
CA SER A 304 5.49 23.44 -4.01
C SER A 304 6.02 22.79 -2.71
N GLU A 305 7.21 23.17 -2.26
CA GLU A 305 7.76 22.66 -1.00
C GLU A 305 6.99 23.12 0.23
N GLU A 306 6.54 24.37 0.27
CA GLU A 306 5.70 24.84 1.37
C GLU A 306 4.38 24.05 1.44
N MET A 307 3.77 23.74 0.29
CA MET A 307 2.59 22.88 0.23
C MET A 307 2.88 21.48 0.74
N LYS A 308 3.96 20.82 0.27
CA LYS A 308 4.36 19.50 0.77
C LYS A 308 4.65 19.52 2.27
N LYS A 309 5.30 20.56 2.78
CA LYS A 309 5.58 20.77 4.21
C LYS A 309 4.27 20.84 5.02
N ARG A 310 3.26 21.57 4.53
CA ARG A 310 1.92 21.62 5.15
C ARG A 310 1.23 20.26 5.14
N ILE A 311 1.31 19.52 4.03
CA ILE A 311 0.73 18.17 3.90
C ILE A 311 1.35 17.19 4.88
N ARG A 312 2.69 17.19 4.99
CA ARG A 312 3.45 16.38 5.96
C ARG A 312 3.12 16.76 7.39
N GLY A 313 3.10 18.07 7.68
CA GLY A 313 2.83 18.65 9.01
C GLY A 313 1.42 18.41 9.55
N TRP A 314 0.49 17.92 8.71
CA TRP A 314 -0.85 17.56 9.13
C TRP A 314 -0.85 16.49 10.23
N TRP A 315 0.05 15.49 10.14
CA TRP A 315 0.09 14.40 11.11
C TRP A 315 0.37 14.87 12.53
N GLN A 316 1.33 15.78 12.69
CA GLN A 316 1.67 16.38 13.99
C GLN A 316 0.55 17.29 14.51
N LYS A 317 -0.21 17.93 13.62
CA LYS A 317 -1.38 18.75 13.99
C LYS A 317 -2.58 17.90 14.42
N THR A 318 -2.75 16.72 13.83
CA THR A 318 -3.90 15.84 14.07
C THR A 318 -3.66 14.84 15.20
N TYR A 319 -2.43 14.36 15.35
CA TYR A 319 -2.04 13.35 16.35
C TYR A 319 -0.89 13.90 17.21
N PRO A 320 -1.13 14.27 18.48
CA PRO A 320 -0.09 14.82 19.35
C PRO A 320 1.12 13.91 19.57
N GLN A 321 0.92 12.59 19.47
CA GLN A 321 1.97 11.57 19.55
C GLN A 321 2.74 11.38 18.23
N ALA A 322 2.36 12.08 17.16
CA ALA A 322 3.10 12.04 15.91
C ALA A 322 4.29 12.98 15.96
N LYS A 323 5.46 12.47 15.56
CA LYS A 323 6.66 13.29 15.36
C LYS A 323 7.23 13.09 13.97
N ARG A 324 7.87 14.14 13.45
CA ARG A 324 8.53 14.07 12.16
C ARG A 324 9.79 13.19 12.30
N TRP A 325 9.91 12.19 11.42
CA TRP A 325 10.99 11.20 11.47
C TRP A 325 11.39 10.74 10.06
N PRO A 326 12.02 11.60 9.24
CA PRO A 326 12.51 11.19 7.92
C PRO A 326 13.62 10.14 8.03
N VAL A 327 13.87 9.43 6.93
CA VAL A 327 15.08 8.62 6.79
C VAL A 327 16.32 9.52 6.80
N PRO A 328 17.47 9.02 7.30
CA PRO A 328 18.68 9.84 7.43
C PRO A 328 19.37 10.09 6.08
N VAL A 329 19.21 9.19 5.12
CA VAL A 329 19.78 9.25 3.76
C VAL A 329 18.73 8.71 2.77
N GLY A 330 18.74 9.22 1.55
CA GLY A 330 17.75 8.89 0.52
C GLY A 330 16.40 9.59 0.73
N LYS A 331 15.45 9.33 -0.16
CA LYS A 331 14.11 9.94 -0.11
C LYS A 331 13.12 9.14 0.74
N ASP A 332 13.27 7.82 0.73
CA ASP A 332 12.36 6.85 1.35
C ASP A 332 13.14 5.69 2.01
N PRO A 333 12.49 4.83 2.81
CA PRO A 333 13.15 3.68 3.45
C PRO A 333 13.79 2.69 2.48
N GLY A 334 13.23 2.50 1.29
CA GLY A 334 13.79 1.60 0.29
C GLY A 334 15.13 2.10 -0.25
N GLU A 335 15.25 3.40 -0.54
CA GLU A 335 16.51 4.05 -0.90
C GLU A 335 17.48 4.07 0.27
N ALA A 336 17.01 4.36 1.49
CA ALA A 336 17.85 4.35 2.68
C ALA A 336 18.54 2.99 2.89
N VAL A 337 17.82 1.88 2.67
CA VAL A 337 18.41 0.52 2.72
C VAL A 337 19.49 0.34 1.66
N ALA A 338 19.26 0.82 0.44
CA ALA A 338 20.26 0.74 -0.63
C ALA A 338 21.54 1.51 -0.29
N GLU A 339 21.42 2.57 0.50
CA GLU A 339 22.53 3.37 1.06
C GLU A 339 23.09 2.81 2.38
N GLY A 340 22.69 1.60 2.78
CA GLY A 340 23.24 0.90 3.96
C GLY A 340 22.56 1.22 5.30
N VAL A 341 21.45 1.94 5.31
CA VAL A 341 20.72 2.25 6.55
C VAL A 341 20.04 1.00 7.10
N GLN A 342 20.31 0.69 8.37
CA GLN A 342 19.60 -0.35 9.10
C GLN A 342 18.25 0.18 9.61
N LEU A 343 17.16 -0.15 8.90
CA LEU A 343 15.82 0.35 9.22
C LEU A 343 15.39 0.07 10.67
N ARG A 344 15.79 -1.08 11.24
CA ARG A 344 15.47 -1.42 12.63
C ARG A 344 16.01 -0.37 13.60
N GLU A 345 17.28 -0.01 13.46
CA GLU A 345 17.95 0.95 14.35
C GLU A 345 17.40 2.35 14.14
N TRP A 346 17.16 2.75 12.89
CA TRP A 346 16.52 4.03 12.58
C TRP A 346 15.12 4.15 13.18
N ILE A 347 14.29 3.11 13.08
CA ILE A 347 12.96 3.11 13.69
C ILE A 347 13.07 3.12 15.22
N ARG A 348 13.92 2.29 15.81
CA ARG A 348 14.12 2.22 17.27
C ARG A 348 14.57 3.56 17.85
N ALA A 349 15.47 4.28 17.19
CA ALA A 349 15.89 5.63 17.57
C ALA A 349 14.72 6.64 17.58
N GLY A 350 13.69 6.39 16.77
CA GLY A 350 12.46 7.16 16.77
C GLY A 350 11.49 6.80 17.88
N LEU A 351 11.57 5.61 18.48
CA LEU A 351 10.59 5.20 19.49
C LEU A 351 10.85 5.88 20.83
N THR A 352 9.81 6.03 21.65
CA THR A 352 9.98 6.54 23.02
C THR A 352 10.63 5.46 23.91
N PRO A 353 11.30 5.84 25.01
CA PRO A 353 11.97 4.87 25.89
C PRO A 353 11.08 3.72 26.40
N ALA A 354 9.79 3.99 26.63
CA ALA A 354 8.81 2.99 27.05
C ALA A 354 8.67 1.82 26.05
N PHE A 355 8.83 2.08 24.75
CA PHE A 355 8.81 1.04 23.72
C PHE A 355 10.07 0.21 23.68
N LEU A 356 11.23 0.82 23.91
CA LEU A 356 12.51 0.12 23.93
C LEU A 356 12.54 -0.92 25.07
N VAL A 357 11.95 -0.59 26.22
CA VAL A 357 11.82 -1.49 27.37
C VAL A 357 10.82 -2.63 27.11
N ALA A 358 9.67 -2.33 26.51
CA ALA A 358 8.66 -3.35 26.18
C ALA A 358 9.13 -4.31 25.08
N ALA A 359 9.79 -3.79 24.04
CA ALA A 359 10.38 -4.58 22.96
C ALA A 359 11.51 -5.47 23.51
N SER A 360 12.40 -4.93 24.37
CA SER A 360 13.46 -5.71 25.00
C SER A 360 12.92 -6.85 25.89
N LYS A 361 11.81 -6.63 26.61
CA LYS A 361 11.16 -7.69 27.40
C LYS A 361 10.50 -8.76 26.51
N LYS A 362 9.90 -8.38 25.38
CA LYS A 362 9.27 -9.32 24.43
C LYS A 362 10.32 -10.11 23.63
N GLU A 363 11.42 -9.47 23.24
CA GLU A 363 12.60 -10.09 22.62
C GLU A 363 13.26 -11.08 23.59
N LYS A 364 13.52 -10.70 24.86
CA LYS A 364 14.03 -11.62 25.89
C LYS A 364 13.09 -12.80 26.20
N ARG A 365 11.77 -12.59 26.11
CA ARG A 365 10.76 -13.66 26.29
C ARG A 365 10.67 -14.57 25.06
N ALA A 366 11.01 -14.09 23.87
CA ALA A 366 11.11 -14.88 22.65
C ALA A 366 12.46 -15.63 22.51
N GLU A 367 13.50 -15.19 23.23
CA GLU A 367 14.82 -15.85 23.34
C GLU A 367 14.91 -16.87 24.46
N ALA A 368 14.02 -16.84 25.46
CA ALA A 368 13.97 -17.91 26.46
C ALA A 368 13.44 -19.18 25.79
N PRO A 369 14.22 -20.28 25.70
CA PRO A 369 13.72 -21.51 25.12
C PRO A 369 12.66 -22.08 26.07
N ALA A 370 11.40 -22.06 25.65
CA ALA A 370 10.43 -22.97 26.23
C ALA A 370 10.97 -24.39 26.00
N LYS A 371 11.12 -25.19 27.06
CA LYS A 371 11.47 -26.61 26.90
C LYS A 371 10.42 -27.24 26.00
N ILE A 372 10.85 -27.85 24.89
CA ILE A 372 9.93 -28.52 23.95
C ILE A 372 9.31 -29.71 24.68
N PRO A 373 7.97 -29.84 24.73
CA PRO A 373 7.32 -31.01 25.31
C PRO A 373 7.76 -32.29 24.60
N GLN A 374 7.97 -33.36 25.35
CA GLN A 374 8.43 -34.64 24.78
C GLN A 374 7.44 -35.19 23.74
N ALA A 375 6.13 -34.99 23.96
CA ALA A 375 5.07 -35.36 23.02
C ALA A 375 5.26 -34.72 21.63
N VAL A 376 5.74 -33.46 21.57
CA VAL A 376 6.01 -32.75 20.31
C VAL A 376 7.24 -33.32 19.59
N ILE A 377 8.28 -33.67 20.35
CA ILE A 377 9.51 -34.29 19.80
C ILE A 377 9.18 -35.65 19.18
N ASP A 378 8.38 -36.46 19.88
CA ASP A 378 8.00 -37.79 19.43
C ASP A 378 7.05 -37.71 18.23
N PHE A 379 6.12 -36.76 18.25
CA PHE A 379 5.23 -36.51 17.12
C PHE A 379 5.99 -36.08 15.86
N GLN A 380 6.98 -35.19 15.96
CA GLN A 380 7.79 -34.83 14.79
C GLN A 380 8.59 -36.02 14.24
N ARG A 381 9.16 -36.87 15.09
CA ARG A 381 9.85 -38.08 14.63
C ARG A 381 8.93 -38.98 13.81
N GLU A 382 7.66 -39.07 14.22
CA GLU A 382 6.68 -39.86 13.51
C GLU A 382 6.20 -39.25 12.19
N LEU A 383 6.22 -37.92 12.04
CA LEU A 383 5.91 -37.27 10.76
C LEU A 383 7.11 -37.29 9.79
N THR A 384 8.33 -37.37 10.31
CA THR A 384 9.57 -37.25 9.52
C THR A 384 9.65 -38.33 8.43
N GLY A 385 9.85 -37.91 7.18
CA GLY A 385 10.00 -38.81 6.03
C GLY A 385 8.70 -39.33 5.42
N LYS A 386 7.54 -38.90 5.93
CA LYS A 386 6.22 -39.21 5.34
C LYS A 386 5.79 -38.13 4.34
N PRO A 387 4.99 -38.47 3.31
CA PRO A 387 4.52 -37.51 2.31
C PRO A 387 3.37 -36.66 2.87
N ILE A 388 3.70 -35.82 3.86
CA ILE A 388 2.78 -34.98 4.62
C ILE A 388 3.25 -33.53 4.43
N SER A 389 2.31 -32.63 4.18
CA SER A 389 2.51 -31.19 4.16
C SER A 389 1.64 -30.55 5.25
N MET A 390 1.91 -29.29 5.61
CA MET A 390 1.09 -28.58 6.60
C MET A 390 0.78 -27.20 6.04
N GLU A 391 -0.49 -26.84 6.04
CA GLU A 391 -0.93 -25.51 5.67
C GLU A 391 -1.37 -24.75 6.92
N LEU A 392 -0.92 -23.50 7.01
CA LEU A 392 -1.44 -22.57 8.01
C LEU A 392 -2.78 -22.06 7.49
N SER A 393 -3.87 -22.65 7.98
CA SER A 393 -5.21 -22.09 7.82
C SER A 393 -5.32 -20.84 8.72
N GLY A 394 -6.24 -19.92 8.41
CA GLY A 394 -6.35 -18.60 9.05
C GLY A 394 -6.63 -18.63 10.56
N GLU A 395 -7.80 -18.16 11.00
CA GLU A 395 -8.14 -17.99 12.43
C GLU A 395 -8.24 -19.31 13.23
N SER A 396 -7.97 -20.46 12.62
CA SER A 396 -8.26 -21.79 13.17
C SER A 396 -7.14 -22.80 12.89
N GLY A 397 -5.94 -22.53 13.41
CA GLY A 397 -4.88 -23.54 13.54
C GLY A 397 -4.27 -24.04 12.22
N ALA A 398 -3.08 -24.62 12.34
CA ALA A 398 -2.45 -25.32 11.22
C ALA A 398 -3.22 -26.61 10.90
N GLU A 399 -3.15 -27.09 9.65
CA GLU A 399 -3.77 -28.35 9.22
C GLU A 399 -2.70 -29.24 8.56
N LEU A 400 -2.66 -30.53 8.94
CA LEU A 400 -1.84 -31.53 8.26
C LEU A 400 -2.55 -32.04 7.01
N ILE A 401 -1.89 -31.89 5.86
CA ILE A 401 -2.34 -32.37 4.56
C ILE A 401 -1.52 -33.61 4.20
N PHE A 402 -2.18 -34.75 4.07
CA PHE A 402 -1.56 -36.01 3.71
C PHE A 402 -1.70 -36.25 2.20
N ASP A 403 -0.70 -36.88 1.57
CA ASP A 403 -0.87 -37.39 0.21
C ASP A 403 -2.00 -38.43 0.14
N ASP A 404 -2.96 -38.23 -0.76
CA ASP A 404 -4.18 -39.06 -0.85
C ASP A 404 -3.86 -40.54 -1.11
N LYS A 405 -2.85 -40.83 -1.95
CA LYS A 405 -2.47 -42.22 -2.26
C LYS A 405 -1.81 -42.88 -1.06
N TRP A 406 -0.96 -42.14 -0.36
CA TRP A 406 -0.33 -42.63 0.87
C TRP A 406 -1.35 -42.87 1.97
N ALA A 407 -2.27 -41.93 2.21
CA ALA A 407 -3.30 -42.04 3.24
C ALA A 407 -4.25 -43.22 3.02
N GLN A 408 -4.62 -43.50 1.76
CA GLN A 408 -5.41 -44.68 1.41
C GLN A 408 -4.64 -46.00 1.66
N ALA A 409 -3.34 -46.04 1.33
CA ALA A 409 -2.51 -47.22 1.54
C ALA A 409 -2.15 -47.48 3.01
N HIS A 410 -2.14 -46.44 3.85
CA HIS A 410 -1.71 -46.49 5.26
C HIS A 410 -2.79 -45.97 6.22
N TRP A 411 -4.06 -46.34 5.98
CA TRP A 411 -5.23 -45.78 6.66
C TRP A 411 -5.13 -45.71 8.19
N ASN A 412 -4.69 -46.79 8.84
CA ASN A 412 -4.59 -46.85 10.31
C ASN A 412 -3.50 -45.90 10.83
N GLU A 413 -2.40 -45.77 10.10
CA GLU A 413 -1.31 -44.87 10.47
C GLU A 413 -1.68 -43.41 10.22
N PHE A 414 -2.32 -43.12 9.08
CA PHE A 414 -2.91 -41.81 8.78
C PHE A 414 -3.85 -41.36 9.89
N ARG A 415 -4.84 -42.19 10.26
CA ARG A 415 -5.85 -41.83 11.27
C ARG A 415 -5.21 -41.55 12.62
N ARG A 416 -4.26 -42.39 13.03
CA ARG A 416 -3.49 -42.19 14.26
C ARG A 416 -2.75 -40.84 14.23
N LEU A 417 -2.01 -40.53 13.17
CA LEU A 417 -1.27 -39.27 13.06
C LEU A 417 -2.18 -38.04 13.02
N ALA A 418 -3.33 -38.15 12.34
CA ALA A 418 -4.33 -37.10 12.29
C ALA A 418 -4.96 -36.85 13.67
N ASP A 419 -5.26 -37.90 14.43
CA ASP A 419 -5.78 -37.78 15.80
C ASP A 419 -4.72 -37.18 16.75
N ARG A 420 -3.47 -37.63 16.65
CA ARG A 420 -2.35 -37.14 17.46
C ARG A 420 -2.06 -35.66 17.27
N PHE A 421 -2.27 -35.12 16.07
CA PHE A 421 -2.09 -33.70 15.79
C PHE A 421 -2.92 -32.80 16.73
N TRP A 422 -4.10 -33.29 17.13
CA TRP A 422 -5.02 -32.58 18.02
C TRP A 422 -4.78 -32.88 19.51
N GLU A 423 -3.70 -33.58 19.88
CA GLU A 423 -3.32 -33.75 21.29
C GLU A 423 -3.09 -32.38 21.94
N PRO A 424 -3.61 -32.13 23.15
CA PRO A 424 -3.50 -30.83 23.82
C PRO A 424 -2.07 -30.29 23.92
N GLU A 425 -1.10 -31.14 24.23
CA GLU A 425 0.31 -30.73 24.34
C GLU A 425 0.91 -30.25 23.01
N ILE A 426 0.47 -30.82 21.88
CA ILE A 426 0.90 -30.45 20.53
C ILE A 426 0.22 -29.15 20.13
N MET A 427 -1.09 -29.04 20.37
CA MET A 427 -1.87 -27.84 20.05
C MET A 427 -1.43 -26.62 20.87
N GLU A 428 -1.31 -26.76 22.19
CA GLU A 428 -0.84 -25.69 23.09
C GLU A 428 0.57 -25.21 22.71
N TRP A 429 1.45 -26.14 22.37
CA TRP A 429 2.79 -25.80 21.90
C TRP A 429 2.77 -25.06 20.55
N MET A 430 1.95 -25.51 19.61
CA MET A 430 1.81 -24.89 18.30
C MET A 430 1.18 -23.49 18.37
N GLU A 431 0.19 -23.29 19.24
CA GLU A 431 -0.44 -21.98 19.49
C GLU A 431 0.49 -20.98 20.19
N ALA A 432 1.41 -21.48 21.03
CA ALA A 432 2.42 -20.65 21.69
C ALA A 432 3.54 -20.17 20.75
N LEU A 433 3.70 -20.78 19.58
CA LEU A 433 4.68 -20.38 18.59
C LEU A 433 4.15 -19.24 17.71
N PRO A 434 4.97 -18.21 17.39
CA PRO A 434 4.57 -17.24 16.39
C PRO A 434 4.30 -17.97 15.06
N VAL A 435 3.25 -17.54 14.35
CA VAL A 435 2.64 -18.14 13.14
C VAL A 435 3.65 -18.50 12.02
N ASN A 436 4.91 -18.04 12.11
CA ASN A 436 5.99 -18.27 11.17
C ASN A 436 6.99 -19.39 11.53
N ARG A 437 6.73 -20.24 12.54
CA ARG A 437 7.70 -21.26 13.00
C ARG A 437 7.38 -22.73 12.73
N VAL A 438 6.22 -23.07 12.18
CA VAL A 438 5.80 -24.48 12.04
C VAL A 438 5.54 -24.84 10.58
N SER A 439 6.17 -25.91 10.09
CA SER A 439 5.87 -26.57 8.80
C SER A 439 5.77 -28.09 9.01
N ALA A 440 5.10 -28.85 8.13
CA ALA A 440 5.06 -30.32 8.25
C ALA A 440 6.45 -30.97 8.24
N GLU A 441 7.36 -30.44 7.43
CA GLU A 441 8.74 -30.95 7.35
C GLU A 441 9.62 -30.47 8.52
N ASN A 442 9.19 -29.43 9.24
CA ASN A 442 9.89 -28.87 10.39
C ASN A 442 8.88 -28.24 11.37
N ILE A 443 8.21 -29.07 12.17
CA ILE A 443 7.46 -28.58 13.35
C ILE A 443 8.44 -27.86 14.30
N LEU A 444 9.71 -28.27 14.25
CA LEU A 444 10.86 -27.69 14.90
C LEU A 444 11.90 -27.30 13.83
N LYS A 445 12.02 -26.00 13.52
CA LYS A 445 13.18 -25.50 12.77
C LYS A 445 14.22 -24.81 13.65
N TYR A 446 14.56 -25.36 14.83
CA TYR A 446 15.77 -25.01 15.60
C TYR A 446 16.17 -26.13 16.60
N CYS A 447 16.27 -27.38 16.13
CA CYS A 447 16.90 -28.47 16.90
C CYS A 447 18.18 -28.95 16.20
N LYS A 448 19.11 -28.03 15.94
CA LYS A 448 20.54 -28.35 15.89
C LYS A 448 21.30 -27.16 16.49
N ASN A 449 21.90 -27.46 17.65
CA ASN A 449 22.68 -26.64 18.58
C ASN A 449 21.87 -25.80 19.56
#